data_AF-A0A8C4S0K3-F1
#
_entry.id   AF-A0A8C4S0K3-F1
#
_cell.length_a   1.000
_cell.length_b   1.000
_cell.length_c   1.000
_cell.angle_alpha   90.00
_cell.angle_beta   90.00
_cell.angle_gamma   90.00
#
_symmetry.space_group_name_H-M   'P 1'
#
loop_
_entity.id
_entity.type
_entity.pdbx_description
1 polymer ?
#
loop_
_entity_poly.entity_id
_entity_poly.type
_entity_poly.pdbx_seq_one_letter_code
_entity_poly.pdbx_strand_id
1 'polypeptide(L)'
;LGSLVNHGTRHGLHVPQRFYKSQSGVKPASVTSLEFSSFEETIFLVGCSDGSIRLHSVMTEMPIMEWNYSTNGESIVCIQWAPTRPAVFFVLDSASYIYIWDLLVKDYEPIVLKVISGYIGENKLSLQLWQPTLLHNNQS
;
A
#
# COMPACT_ATOMS: atom_id res chain seq x y z
N LEU A 1 -5.73 31.78 13.14
CA LEU A 1 -5.06 32.06 11.84
C LEU A 1 -4.81 30.71 11.18
N GLY A 2 -5.68 30.31 10.25
CA GLY A 2 -5.60 29.00 9.60
C GLY A 2 -4.58 29.04 8.45
N SER A 3 -3.63 28.11 8.43
CA SER A 3 -2.75 27.91 7.30
C SER A 3 -3.51 27.20 6.18
N LEU A 4 -3.51 27.80 4.99
CA LEU A 4 -4.01 27.18 3.76
C LEU A 4 -2.81 26.65 2.99
N VAL A 5 -2.80 25.37 2.64
CA VAL A 5 -1.82 24.79 1.71
C VAL A 5 -2.49 24.70 0.35
N ASN A 6 -1.88 25.33 -0.65
CA ASN A 6 -2.34 25.30 -2.04
C ASN A 6 -1.31 24.54 -2.89
N HIS A 7 -1.75 23.63 -3.74
CA HIS A 7 -0.87 22.81 -4.57
C HIS A 7 -1.07 23.14 -6.05
N GLY A 8 0.01 23.56 -6.73
CA GLY A 8 0.10 23.74 -8.18
C GLY A 8 0.94 22.65 -8.83
N THR A 9 0.60 22.25 -10.07
CA THR A 9 1.35 21.25 -10.84
C THR A 9 2.52 21.89 -11.60
N ARG A 10 3.65 21.20 -11.67
CA ARG A 10 4.94 21.71 -12.20
C ARG A 10 4.99 21.88 -13.72
N HIS A 11 4.06 21.32 -14.47
CA HIS A 11 4.00 21.44 -15.93
C HIS A 11 2.60 21.93 -16.29
N GLY A 12 2.54 23.11 -16.92
CA GLY A 12 1.32 23.87 -17.24
C GLY A 12 0.37 23.24 -18.26
N LEU A 13 0.07 21.96 -18.10
CA LEU A 13 -1.08 21.33 -18.74
C LEU A 13 -2.21 21.32 -17.71
N HIS A 14 -3.33 21.93 -18.10
CA HIS A 14 -4.58 21.93 -17.37
C HIS A 14 -5.19 20.53 -17.41
N VAL A 15 -4.52 19.56 -16.80
CA VAL A 15 -5.07 18.21 -16.61
C VAL A 15 -6.05 18.32 -15.45
N PRO A 16 -7.33 17.94 -15.64
CA PRO A 16 -8.28 17.91 -14.53
C PRO A 16 -7.70 17.06 -13.39
N GLN A 17 -7.78 17.56 -12.16
CA GLN A 17 -7.42 16.77 -10.99
C GLN A 17 -8.31 15.51 -10.96
N ARG A 18 -7.69 14.34 -11.09
CA ARG A 18 -8.41 13.06 -10.99
C ARG A 18 -8.55 12.69 -9.51
N PHE A 19 -9.75 12.30 -9.11
CA PHE A 19 -10.03 11.80 -7.77
C PHE A 19 -10.16 10.28 -7.82
N TYR A 20 -9.42 9.59 -6.95
CA TYR A 20 -9.50 8.13 -6.80
C TYR A 20 -10.40 7.79 -5.62
N LYS A 21 -11.52 7.12 -5.90
CA LYS A 21 -12.59 6.86 -4.92
C LYS A 21 -12.47 5.45 -4.31
N SER A 22 -13.20 5.19 -3.23
CA SER A 22 -13.45 3.84 -2.72
C SER A 22 -14.73 3.30 -3.36
N GLN A 23 -14.85 1.98 -3.53
CA GLN A 23 -16.06 1.30 -3.99
C GLN A 23 -17.16 1.32 -2.94
N SER A 24 -16.82 1.33 -1.64
CA SER A 24 -17.79 1.07 -0.57
C SER A 24 -18.73 2.25 -0.26
N GLY A 25 -18.49 3.45 -0.80
CA GLY A 25 -19.34 4.63 -0.59
C GLY A 25 -19.40 5.13 0.87
N VAL A 26 -18.73 4.45 1.79
CA VAL A 26 -18.51 4.84 3.19
C VAL A 26 -17.55 6.03 3.23
N LYS A 27 -17.61 6.81 4.31
CA LYS A 27 -16.70 7.95 4.54
C LYS A 27 -15.25 7.50 4.23
N PRO A 28 -14.55 8.18 3.31
CA PRO A 28 -13.23 7.75 2.90
C PRO A 28 -12.26 7.86 4.08
N ALA A 29 -11.56 6.75 4.37
CA ALA A 29 -10.45 6.74 5.31
C ALA A 29 -9.29 7.60 4.78
N SER A 30 -8.47 8.11 5.70
CA SER A 30 -7.32 8.93 5.32
C SER A 30 -6.28 8.04 4.64
N VAL A 31 -5.74 8.48 3.51
CA VAL A 31 -4.63 7.79 2.85
C VAL A 31 -3.36 8.01 3.67
N THR A 32 -2.70 6.92 4.05
CA THR A 32 -1.47 6.92 4.86
C THR A 32 -0.26 6.46 4.08
N SER A 33 -0.45 5.65 3.03
CA SER A 33 0.63 5.14 2.18
C SER A 33 0.19 5.05 0.72
N LEU A 34 1.14 5.23 -0.19
CA LEU A 34 0.93 5.10 -1.64
C LEU A 34 2.22 4.60 -2.28
N GLU A 35 2.10 3.62 -3.18
CA GLU A 35 3.27 3.08 -3.88
C GLU A 35 2.92 2.55 -5.27
N PHE A 36 3.68 2.98 -6.28
CA PHE A 36 3.51 2.60 -7.68
C PHE A 36 4.20 1.27 -7.97
N SER A 37 3.59 0.46 -8.85
CA SER A 37 4.21 -0.75 -9.33
C SER A 37 5.48 -0.44 -10.12
N SER A 38 6.55 -1.17 -9.79
CA SER A 38 7.80 -1.14 -10.57
C SER A 38 7.69 -1.90 -11.89
N PHE A 39 6.57 -2.60 -12.13
CA PHE A 39 6.35 -3.41 -13.34
C PHE A 39 5.30 -2.83 -14.29
N GLU A 40 4.40 -1.98 -13.78
CA GLU A 40 3.35 -1.35 -14.56
C GLU A 40 3.14 0.08 -14.06
N GLU A 41 3.61 1.06 -14.84
CA GLU A 41 3.66 2.49 -14.45
C GLU A 41 2.27 3.07 -14.15
N THR A 42 1.22 2.44 -14.69
CA THR A 42 -0.15 2.88 -14.52
C THR A 42 -0.82 2.36 -13.26
N ILE A 43 -0.19 1.45 -12.51
CA ILE A 43 -0.77 0.76 -11.37
C ILE A 43 -0.12 1.22 -10.06
N PHE A 44 -0.93 1.46 -9.04
CA PHE A 44 -0.45 1.81 -7.71
C PHE A 44 -1.34 1.28 -6.60
N LEU A 45 -0.73 1.02 -5.46
CA LEU A 45 -1.38 0.65 -4.21
C LEU A 45 -1.59 1.88 -3.34
N VAL A 46 -2.67 1.88 -2.59
CA VAL A 46 -3.03 2.87 -1.59
C VAL A 46 -3.33 2.14 -0.28
N GLY A 47 -2.69 2.61 0.80
CA GLY A 47 -2.97 2.17 2.16
C GLY A 47 -3.69 3.27 2.94
N CYS A 48 -4.64 2.87 3.78
CA CYS A 48 -5.50 3.78 4.52
C CYS A 48 -5.37 3.60 6.05
N SER A 49 -5.85 4.61 6.77
CA SER A 49 -5.84 4.66 8.24
C SER A 49 -6.78 3.67 8.92
N ASP A 50 -7.72 3.07 8.20
CA ASP A 50 -8.67 2.06 8.68
C ASP A 50 -8.25 0.63 8.31
N GLY A 51 -7.02 0.46 7.82
CA GLY A 51 -6.52 -0.84 7.40
C GLY A 51 -6.98 -1.31 6.03
N SER A 52 -7.71 -0.47 5.27
CA SER A 52 -8.08 -0.80 3.90
C SER A 52 -6.91 -0.62 2.93
N ILE A 53 -6.83 -1.51 1.94
CA ILE A 53 -5.87 -1.47 0.83
C ILE A 53 -6.66 -1.31 -0.45
N ARG A 54 -6.19 -0.45 -1.36
CA ARG A 54 -6.78 -0.28 -2.69
C ARG A 54 -5.73 -0.40 -3.78
N LEU A 55 -6.06 -1.15 -4.82
CA LEU A 55 -5.31 -1.20 -6.06
C LEU A 55 -5.98 -0.31 -7.09
N HIS A 56 -5.28 0.69 -7.60
CA HIS A 56 -5.78 1.63 -8.59
C HIS A 56 -5.00 1.55 -9.90
N SER A 57 -5.69 1.83 -11.00
CA SER A 57 -5.05 2.32 -12.22
C SER A 57 -5.20 3.83 -12.30
N VAL A 58 -4.18 4.53 -12.77
CA VAL A 58 -4.28 5.96 -13.10
C VAL A 58 -5.33 6.26 -14.19
N MET A 59 -5.75 5.22 -14.92
CA MET A 59 -6.73 5.31 -16.00
C MET A 59 -8.18 5.29 -15.50
N THR A 60 -8.42 4.90 -14.25
CA THR A 60 -9.78 4.73 -13.69
C THR A 60 -9.94 5.46 -12.35
N GLU A 61 -11.10 6.08 -12.12
CA GLU A 61 -11.40 6.71 -10.82
C GLU A 61 -11.64 5.66 -9.72
N MET A 62 -12.27 4.54 -10.10
CA MET A 62 -12.57 3.44 -9.18
C MET A 62 -11.36 2.51 -9.05
N PRO A 63 -11.15 1.88 -7.88
CA PRO A 63 -10.09 0.92 -7.71
C PRO A 63 -10.42 -0.35 -8.49
N ILE A 64 -9.38 -0.99 -9.01
CA ILE A 64 -9.43 -2.32 -9.62
C ILE A 64 -9.82 -3.35 -8.56
N MET A 65 -9.19 -3.25 -7.38
CA MET A 65 -9.46 -4.09 -6.22
C MET A 65 -9.43 -3.27 -4.94
N GLU A 66 -10.27 -3.64 -3.98
CA GLU A 66 -10.34 -3.01 -2.67
C GLU A 66 -10.51 -4.09 -1.61
N TRP A 67 -9.59 -4.08 -0.65
CA TRP A 67 -9.57 -5.00 0.48
C TRP A 67 -9.83 -4.21 1.75
N ASN A 68 -11.05 -4.32 2.26
CA ASN A 68 -11.49 -3.60 3.44
C ASN A 68 -11.01 -4.32 4.70
N TYR A 69 -10.57 -3.54 5.71
CA TYR A 69 -10.12 -4.06 7.01
C TYR A 69 -9.04 -5.16 6.92
N SER A 70 -8.17 -5.10 5.91
CA SER A 70 -7.14 -6.10 5.64
C SER A 70 -6.14 -6.33 6.76
N THR A 71 -5.96 -5.34 7.62
CA THR A 71 -5.07 -5.34 8.78
C THR A 71 -5.87 -5.35 10.10
N ASN A 72 -7.07 -5.93 10.10
CA ASN A 72 -8.01 -5.92 11.24
C ASN A 72 -8.37 -4.51 11.74
N GLY A 73 -8.34 -3.51 10.85
CA GLY A 73 -8.62 -2.12 11.20
C GLY A 73 -7.41 -1.29 11.64
N GLU A 74 -6.22 -1.91 11.76
CA GLU A 74 -5.00 -1.20 12.12
C GLU A 74 -4.51 -0.30 10.98
N SER A 75 -4.06 0.92 11.31
CA SER A 75 -3.64 1.89 10.29
C SER A 75 -2.45 1.35 9.51
N ILE A 76 -2.52 1.44 8.18
CA ILE A 76 -1.39 1.07 7.34
C ILE A 76 -0.28 2.11 7.51
N VAL A 77 0.91 1.64 7.85
CA VAL A 77 2.13 2.45 7.98
C VAL A 77 2.86 2.51 6.64
N CYS A 78 2.96 1.37 5.95
CA CYS A 78 3.69 1.29 4.69
C CYS A 78 3.14 0.18 3.79
N ILE A 79 3.12 0.44 2.48
CA ILE A 79 2.90 -0.56 1.43
C ILE A 79 4.07 -0.53 0.46
N GLN A 80 4.48 -1.72 -0.03
CA GLN A 80 5.52 -1.84 -1.04
C GLN A 80 5.32 -3.08 -1.92
N TRP A 81 5.41 -2.92 -3.25
CA TRP A 81 5.55 -4.04 -4.17
C TRP A 81 6.87 -4.79 -3.94
N ALA A 82 6.85 -6.10 -4.19
CA ALA A 82 8.06 -6.89 -4.23
C ALA A 82 8.89 -6.50 -5.48
N PRO A 83 10.21 -6.25 -5.35
CA PRO A 83 11.02 -5.71 -6.44
C PRO A 83 11.22 -6.68 -7.61
N THR A 84 10.97 -7.98 -7.40
CA THR A 84 11.19 -9.04 -8.39
C THR A 84 9.94 -9.88 -8.67
N ARG A 85 8.79 -9.53 -8.06
CA ARG A 85 7.54 -10.29 -8.17
C ARG A 85 6.34 -9.34 -8.38
N PRO A 86 5.86 -9.15 -9.62
CA PRO A 86 4.84 -8.14 -9.96
C PRO A 86 3.48 -8.27 -9.26
N ALA A 87 3.15 -9.47 -8.78
CA ALA A 87 1.88 -9.76 -8.12
C ALA A 87 1.99 -9.86 -6.60
N VAL A 88 3.16 -9.53 -6.03
CA VAL A 88 3.42 -9.63 -4.59
C VAL A 88 3.64 -8.25 -4.02
N PHE A 89 3.02 -7.97 -2.89
CA PHE A 89 3.27 -6.76 -2.12
C PHE A 89 3.23 -7.03 -0.62
N PHE A 90 3.81 -6.10 0.13
CA PHE A 90 3.93 -6.14 1.58
C PHE A 90 3.18 -4.97 2.19
N VAL A 91 2.53 -5.22 3.32
CA VAL A 91 1.84 -4.19 4.11
C VAL A 91 2.33 -4.27 5.55
N LEU A 92 2.76 -3.13 6.10
CA LEU A 92 3.07 -2.96 7.52
C LEU A 92 1.95 -2.15 8.16
N ASP A 93 1.38 -2.64 9.27
CA ASP A 93 0.39 -1.91 10.06
C ASP A 93 0.99 -1.23 11.31
N SER A 94 0.16 -0.45 12.02
CA SER A 94 0.51 0.23 13.26
C SER A 94 0.77 -0.71 14.43
N ALA A 95 0.28 -1.94 14.36
CA ALA A 95 0.50 -2.99 15.34
C ALA A 95 1.78 -3.81 15.07
N SER A 96 2.61 -3.38 14.11
CA SER A 96 3.87 -4.02 13.73
C SER A 96 3.71 -5.42 13.12
N TYR A 97 2.57 -5.67 12.48
CA TYR A 97 2.37 -6.86 11.64
C TYR A 97 2.72 -6.57 10.17
N ILE A 98 3.43 -7.51 9.56
CA ILE A 98 3.64 -7.58 8.12
C ILE A 98 2.67 -8.59 7.51
N TYR A 99 1.93 -8.14 6.51
CA TYR A 99 1.06 -8.94 5.67
C TYR A 99 1.71 -9.11 4.30
N ILE A 100 1.85 -10.35 3.85
CA ILE A 100 2.36 -10.67 2.52
C ILE A 100 1.17 -11.04 1.64
N TRP A 101 1.03 -10.31 0.54
CA TRP A 101 0.02 -10.55 -0.48
C TRP A 101 0.68 -11.17 -1.70
N ASP A 102 0.06 -12.21 -2.25
CA ASP A 102 0.45 -12.81 -3.51
C ASP A 102 -0.82 -13.02 -4.34
N LEU A 103 -1.10 -12.05 -5.21
CA LEU A 103 -2.36 -11.97 -5.97
C LEU A 103 -2.54 -13.14 -6.95
N LEU A 104 -1.48 -13.92 -7.23
CA LEU A 104 -1.57 -15.14 -8.03
C LEU A 104 -1.91 -16.38 -7.21
N VAL A 105 -1.73 -16.32 -5.88
CA VAL A 105 -2.06 -17.41 -4.95
C VAL A 105 -3.45 -17.18 -4.34
N LYS A 106 -3.68 -15.99 -3.79
CA LYS A 106 -4.95 -15.54 -3.24
C LYS A 106 -5.07 -14.02 -3.40
N ASP A 107 -6.18 -13.58 -3.95
CA ASP A 107 -6.47 -12.18 -4.24
C ASP A 107 -7.50 -11.57 -3.29
N TYR A 108 -7.91 -12.27 -2.22
CA TYR A 108 -8.92 -11.80 -1.27
C TYR A 108 -8.39 -11.67 0.18
N GLU A 109 -7.23 -12.27 0.48
CA GLU A 109 -6.60 -12.24 1.81
C GLU A 109 -5.07 -12.40 1.69
N PRO A 110 -4.29 -11.93 2.69
CA PRO A 110 -2.85 -12.14 2.71
C PRO A 110 -2.50 -13.62 2.92
N ILE A 111 -1.43 -14.08 2.28
CA ILE A 111 -0.96 -15.47 2.37
C ILE A 111 -0.13 -15.72 3.63
N VAL A 112 0.47 -14.68 4.22
CA VAL A 112 1.33 -14.78 5.40
C VAL A 112 1.16 -13.55 6.28
N LEU A 113 1.09 -13.78 7.58
CA LEU A 113 1.13 -12.77 8.64
C LEU A 113 2.38 -12.98 9.51
N LYS A 114 3.18 -11.93 9.73
CA LYS A 114 4.35 -11.97 10.62
C LYS A 114 4.36 -10.79 11.57
N VAL A 115 4.69 -11.03 12.85
CA VAL A 115 4.97 -9.97 13.82
C VAL A 115 6.43 -9.55 13.68
N ILE A 116 6.71 -8.25 13.64
CA ILE A 116 8.08 -7.77 13.83
C ILE A 116 8.35 -7.70 15.35
N SER A 117 8.95 -8.76 15.89
CA SER A 117 9.45 -8.74 17.27
C SER A 117 10.93 -8.33 17.24
N GLY A 118 11.22 -7.09 17.63
CA GLY A 118 12.57 -6.53 17.69
C GLY A 118 12.66 -5.12 17.11
N TYR A 119 13.03 -4.16 17.96
CA TYR A 119 13.15 -2.72 17.73
C TYR A 119 13.13 -2.23 16.28
N ILE A 120 12.11 -1.42 15.96
CA ILE A 120 12.12 -0.55 14.78
C ILE A 120 11.75 0.85 15.25
N GLY A 121 12.78 1.68 15.45
CA GLY A 121 12.57 3.13 15.43
C GLY A 121 12.13 3.50 14.02
N GLU A 122 10.87 3.92 13.90
CA GLU A 122 10.15 4.75 12.90
C GLU A 122 10.65 4.89 11.43
N ASN A 123 11.58 4.07 10.97
CA ASN A 123 12.26 4.30 9.70
C ASN A 123 11.71 3.39 8.61
N LYS A 124 11.15 4.01 7.56
CA LYS A 124 10.81 3.44 6.25
C LYS A 124 11.97 2.62 5.64
N LEU A 125 13.21 2.91 6.03
CA LEU A 125 14.43 2.18 5.64
C LEU A 125 14.44 0.72 6.12
N SER A 126 13.78 0.39 7.22
CA SER A 126 13.75 -0.99 7.74
C SER A 126 13.06 -1.95 6.77
N LEU A 127 11.97 -1.54 6.13
CA LEU A 127 11.28 -2.36 5.12
C LEU A 127 12.09 -2.51 3.83
N GLN A 128 12.85 -1.48 3.42
CA GLN A 128 13.79 -1.60 2.30
C GLN A 128 14.97 -2.53 2.60
N LEU A 129 15.38 -2.64 3.87
CA LEU A 129 16.41 -3.58 4.34
C LEU A 129 15.85 -5.00 4.52
N TRP A 130 14.55 -5.16 4.76
CA TRP A 130 13.85 -6.43 4.73
C TRP A 130 13.60 -6.89 3.28
N GLN A 131 14.67 -7.22 2.56
CA GLN A 131 14.54 -7.85 1.25
C GLN A 131 14.06 -9.31 1.38
N PRO A 132 13.02 -9.74 0.63
CA PRO A 132 12.50 -11.12 0.65
C PRO A 132 13.49 -12.19 0.22
N THR A 133 14.64 -11.82 -0.37
CA THR A 133 15.73 -12.72 -0.72
C THR A 133 16.28 -13.50 0.48
N LEU A 134 16.10 -13.02 1.70
CA LEU A 134 16.49 -13.73 2.92
C LEU A 134 15.50 -14.82 3.38
N LEU A 135 14.30 -14.92 2.79
CA LEU A 135 13.33 -15.95 3.17
C LEU A 135 13.51 -17.27 2.41
N HIS A 136 14.29 -17.30 1.32
CA HIS A 136 14.50 -18.49 0.50
C HIS A 136 15.68 -19.39 0.94
N ASN A 137 16.47 -18.99 1.94
CA ASN A 137 17.73 -19.67 2.28
C ASN A 137 17.71 -20.55 3.55
N ASN A 138 16.55 -20.83 4.15
CA ASN A 138 16.47 -21.69 5.34
C ASN A 138 15.53 -22.89 5.16
N GLN A 139 15.59 -23.55 4.01
CA GLN A 139 15.19 -24.96 3.90
C GLN A 139 16.24 -25.74 3.12
N SER A 140 17.18 -26.32 3.87
CA SER A 140 18.00 -27.47 3.48
C SER A 140 18.12 -28.40 4.68
#